data_AF-A0A535BKL8-F1
#
_entry.id   AF-A0A535BKL8-F1
#
_cell.length_a   1.000
_cell.length_b   1.000
_cell.length_c   1.000
_cell.angle_alpha   90.00
_cell.angle_beta   90.00
_cell.angle_gamma   90.00
#
_symmetry.space_group_name_H-M   'P 1'
#
loop_
_entity.id
_entity.type
_entity.pdbx_description
1 polymer ?
#
loop_
_entity_poly.entity_id
_entity_poly.type
_entity_poly.pdbx_seq_one_letter_code
_entity_poly.pdbx_strand_id
1 'polypeptide(L)'
;MSATRKARATWHGDLLKGQGTVSGGSSEHLREAPISWPARTESADGKTSPEELLAAAHASCYAMALSAGLAKNGTPPERLDVAATVRFDKVLDAWAVASSELELRAAVPGIDEETFTRIAQ
;
A
#
# COMPACT_ATOMS: atom_id res chain seq x y z
N MET A 1 3.17 -22.35 3.21
CA MET A 1 2.30 -22.18 2.03
C MET A 1 2.80 -20.92 1.31
N SER A 2 3.13 -20.97 0.02
CA SER A 2 3.56 -19.78 -0.74
C SER A 2 2.47 -19.37 -1.72
N ALA A 3 2.13 -18.08 -1.75
CA ALA A 3 1.23 -17.51 -2.73
C ALA A 3 2.05 -16.67 -3.71
N THR A 4 2.07 -17.05 -4.99
CA THR A 4 2.72 -16.27 -6.05
C THR A 4 1.67 -15.43 -6.78
N ARG A 5 1.95 -14.13 -6.93
CA ARG A 5 1.14 -13.18 -7.72
C ARG A 5 2.06 -12.41 -8.66
N LYS A 6 1.53 -11.97 -9.80
CA LYS A 6 2.31 -11.27 -10.83
C LYS A 6 1.53 -10.05 -11.32
N ALA A 7 2.27 -8.96 -11.52
CA ALA A 7 1.80 -7.77 -12.23
C ALA A 7 2.76 -7.47 -13.41
N ARG A 8 2.29 -6.67 -14.37
CA ARG A 8 3.05 -6.20 -15.51
C ARG A 8 2.70 -4.73 -15.77
N ALA A 9 3.72 -3.93 -16.05
CA ALA A 9 3.55 -2.61 -16.63
C ALA A 9 4.07 -2.60 -18.08
N THR A 10 3.43 -1.81 -18.93
CA THR A 10 3.93 -1.42 -20.26
C THR A 10 4.12 0.09 -20.30
N TRP A 11 5.10 0.57 -21.06
CA TRP A 11 5.41 1.99 -21.19
C TRP A 11 5.80 2.32 -22.62
N HIS A 12 5.37 3.48 -23.10
CA HIS A 12 5.66 3.99 -24.44
C HIS A 12 6.11 5.45 -24.39
N GLY A 13 7.20 5.77 -25.10
CA GLY A 13 7.73 7.13 -25.19
C GLY A 13 8.76 7.48 -24.10
N ASP A 14 9.17 8.75 -24.09
CA ASP A 14 10.06 9.30 -23.05
C ASP A 14 9.34 9.44 -21.69
N LEU A 15 10.06 9.85 -20.64
CA LEU A 15 9.49 9.92 -19.29
C LEU A 15 8.39 10.99 -19.17
N LEU A 16 8.61 12.19 -19.72
CA LEU A 16 7.75 13.35 -19.47
C LEU A 16 6.45 13.31 -20.27
N LYS A 17 6.52 12.79 -21.51
CA LYS A 17 5.38 12.71 -22.44
C LYS A 17 4.87 11.29 -22.64
N GLY A 18 5.58 10.30 -22.12
CA GLY A 18 5.19 8.91 -22.23
C GLY A 18 4.00 8.57 -21.35
N GLN A 19 3.48 7.38 -21.63
CA GLN A 19 2.33 6.82 -20.95
C GLN A 19 2.46 5.31 -20.90
N GLY A 20 1.78 4.72 -19.93
CA GLY A 20 1.78 3.28 -19.74
C GLY A 20 0.49 2.78 -19.15
N THR A 21 0.44 1.47 -18.99
CA THR A 21 -0.60 0.80 -18.21
C THR A 21 0.04 -0.20 -17.26
N VAL A 22 -0.64 -0.47 -16.15
CA VAL A 22 -0.29 -1.53 -15.21
C VAL A 22 -1.46 -2.49 -15.05
N SER A 23 -1.15 -3.78 -15.07
CA SER A 23 -2.11 -4.87 -14.88
C SER A 23 -1.59 -5.85 -13.83
N GLY A 24 -2.41 -6.15 -12.83
CA GLY A 24 -2.14 -7.14 -11.78
C GLY A 24 -3.06 -8.35 -11.90
N GLY A 25 -2.53 -9.53 -11.57
CA GLY A 25 -3.26 -10.80 -11.63
C GLY A 25 -4.16 -11.08 -10.42
N SER A 26 -5.29 -11.74 -10.72
CA SER A 26 -6.42 -12.23 -9.90
C SER A 26 -7.59 -11.29 -9.63
N SER A 27 -7.43 -9.97 -9.67
CA SER A 27 -8.54 -9.01 -9.47
C SER A 27 -8.86 -8.25 -10.75
N GLU A 28 -10.14 -8.02 -11.04
CA GLU A 28 -10.56 -7.16 -12.16
C GLU A 28 -10.21 -5.68 -11.94
N HIS A 29 -9.95 -5.28 -10.68
CA HIS A 29 -9.70 -3.90 -10.28
C HIS A 29 -8.37 -3.31 -10.76
N LEU A 30 -7.37 -4.15 -11.07
CA LEU A 30 -6.06 -3.70 -11.55
C LEU A 30 -5.84 -4.23 -12.97
N ARG A 31 -6.73 -3.87 -13.90
CA ARG A 31 -6.64 -4.24 -15.30
C ARG A 31 -6.40 -3.00 -16.16
N GLU A 32 -5.26 -2.97 -16.83
CA GLU A 32 -4.84 -1.90 -17.75
C GLU A 32 -5.00 -0.49 -17.15
N ALA A 33 -4.74 -0.37 -15.85
CA ALA A 33 -4.86 0.90 -15.15
C ALA A 33 -3.82 1.89 -15.71
N PRO A 34 -4.23 3.09 -16.16
CA PRO A 34 -3.33 4.04 -16.79
C PRO A 34 -2.32 4.58 -15.77
N ILE A 35 -1.07 4.74 -16.22
CA ILE A 35 0.03 5.36 -15.47
C ILE A 35 0.73 6.39 -16.36
N SER A 36 1.18 7.49 -15.77
CA SER A 36 1.99 8.50 -16.45
C SER A 36 2.89 9.23 -15.46
N TRP A 37 3.91 9.94 -15.96
CA TRP A 37 4.79 10.73 -15.10
C TRP A 37 4.05 11.90 -14.42
N PRO A 38 3.20 12.68 -15.12
CA PRO A 38 2.39 13.71 -14.46
C PRO A 38 1.50 13.14 -13.36
N ALA A 39 0.82 12.02 -13.60
CA ALA A 39 -0.04 11.39 -12.59
C ALA A 39 0.74 10.91 -11.35
N ARG A 40 2.04 10.66 -11.50
CA ARG A 40 2.91 10.23 -10.42
C ARG A 40 3.49 11.39 -9.59
N THR A 41 3.70 12.55 -10.21
CA THR A 41 4.46 13.66 -9.60
C THR A 41 3.65 14.93 -9.38
N GLU A 42 2.48 15.03 -10.01
CA GLU A 42 1.56 16.17 -9.93
C GLU A 42 0.19 15.68 -9.44
N SER A 43 -0.90 16.08 -10.10
CA SER A 43 -2.25 15.55 -9.84
C SER A 43 -2.42 14.17 -10.46
N ALA A 44 -2.97 13.23 -9.69
CA ALA A 44 -3.23 11.87 -10.15
C ALA A 44 -4.27 11.81 -11.29
N ASP A 45 -5.19 12.78 -11.39
CA ASP A 45 -6.25 12.85 -12.41
C ASP A 45 -7.01 11.52 -12.61
N GLY A 46 -7.25 10.81 -11.51
CA GLY A 46 -7.94 9.50 -11.51
C GLY A 46 -7.13 8.34 -12.08
N LYS A 47 -5.84 8.54 -12.39
CA LYS A 47 -4.89 7.49 -12.78
C LYS A 47 -4.18 6.95 -11.55
N THR A 48 -3.73 5.71 -11.63
CA THR A 48 -2.99 5.09 -10.52
C THR A 48 -1.52 5.48 -10.53
N SER A 49 -0.82 5.21 -9.43
CA SER A 49 0.62 5.41 -9.30
C SER A 49 1.27 4.20 -8.60
N PRO A 50 2.58 3.97 -8.82
CA PRO A 50 3.31 2.97 -8.02
C PRO A 50 3.15 3.17 -6.52
N GLU A 51 3.11 4.42 -6.07
CA GLU A 51 2.97 4.81 -4.66
C GLU A 51 1.60 4.43 -4.08
N GLU A 52 0.52 4.63 -4.84
CA GLU A 52 -0.84 4.20 -4.44
C GLU A 52 -0.90 2.67 -4.28
N LEU A 53 -0.31 1.93 -5.23
CA LEU A 53 -0.26 0.46 -5.18
C LEU A 53 0.56 -0.04 -3.99
N LEU A 54 1.70 0.61 -3.70
CA LEU A 54 2.52 0.30 -2.53
C LEU A 54 1.78 0.61 -1.22
N ALA A 55 1.07 1.73 -1.14
CA ALA A 55 0.26 2.11 0.02
C ALA A 55 -0.83 1.07 0.28
N ALA A 56 -1.59 0.70 -0.74
CA ALA A 56 -2.63 -0.32 -0.63
C ALA A 56 -2.07 -1.68 -0.20
N ALA A 57 -0.93 -2.09 -0.77
CA ALA A 57 -0.25 -3.32 -0.39
C ALA A 57 0.25 -3.30 1.07
N HIS A 58 0.84 -2.19 1.52
CA HIS A 58 1.39 -2.09 2.86
C HIS A 58 0.30 -2.04 3.94
N ALA A 59 -0.73 -1.21 3.74
CA ALA A 59 -1.87 -1.12 4.65
C ALA A 59 -2.57 -2.47 4.83
N SER A 60 -2.85 -3.17 3.71
CA SER A 60 -3.51 -4.48 3.74
C SER A 60 -2.63 -5.55 4.40
N CYS A 61 -1.33 -5.57 4.13
CA CYS A 61 -0.39 -6.50 4.76
C CYS A 61 -0.33 -6.30 6.27
N TYR A 62 -0.16 -5.06 6.72
CA TYR A 62 -0.10 -4.73 8.15
C TYR A 62 -1.40 -5.08 8.88
N ALA A 63 -2.57 -4.74 8.31
CA ALA A 63 -3.85 -5.09 8.90
C ALA A 63 -4.02 -6.61 9.10
N MET A 64 -3.65 -7.42 8.11
CA MET A 64 -3.70 -8.88 8.20
C MET A 64 -2.73 -9.44 9.25
N ALA A 65 -1.50 -8.91 9.30
CA ALA A 65 -0.49 -9.33 10.27
C ALA A 65 -0.90 -8.99 11.70
N LEU A 66 -1.37 -7.76 11.94
CA LEU A 66 -1.86 -7.30 13.23
C LEU A 66 -3.06 -8.12 13.71
N SER A 67 -4.04 -8.38 12.82
CA SER A 67 -5.18 -9.25 13.13
C SER A 67 -4.72 -10.63 13.59
N ALA A 68 -3.70 -11.22 12.96
CA ALA A 68 -3.16 -12.51 13.34
C ALA A 68 -2.44 -12.45 14.70
N GLY A 69 -1.69 -11.38 14.98
CA GLY A 69 -1.03 -11.17 16.28
C GLY A 69 -2.03 -11.04 17.43
N LEU A 70 -3.06 -10.21 17.26
CA LEU A 70 -4.14 -9.99 18.22
C LEU A 70 -4.95 -11.26 18.48
N ALA A 71 -5.27 -12.04 17.44
CA ALA A 71 -5.95 -13.32 17.59
C ALA A 71 -5.12 -14.35 18.37
N LYS A 72 -3.79 -14.41 18.16
CA LYS A 72 -2.88 -15.27 18.94
C LYS A 72 -2.83 -14.88 20.42
N ASN A 73 -3.07 -13.61 20.74
CA ASN A 73 -3.18 -13.11 22.11
C ASN A 73 -4.55 -13.41 22.76
N GLY A 74 -5.51 -13.99 22.03
CA GLY A 74 -6.86 -14.24 22.52
C GLY A 74 -7.78 -13.03 22.48
N THR A 75 -7.36 -11.93 21.85
CA THR A 75 -8.11 -10.67 21.74
C THR A 75 -8.24 -10.27 20.27
N PRO A 76 -8.97 -11.04 19.44
CA PRO A 76 -9.12 -10.72 18.02
C PRO A 76 -9.80 -9.33 17.84
N PRO A 77 -9.37 -8.53 16.85
CA PRO A 77 -9.95 -7.21 16.64
C PRO A 77 -11.38 -7.32 16.08
N GLU A 78 -12.27 -6.41 16.48
CA GLU A 78 -13.56 -6.19 15.80
C GLU A 78 -13.36 -5.36 14.52
N ARG A 79 -12.44 -4.39 14.55
CA ARG A 79 -12.12 -3.54 13.41
C ARG A 79 -10.68 -3.09 13.44
N LEU A 80 -10.01 -3.14 12.29
CA LEU A 80 -8.75 -2.47 12.01
C LEU A 80 -8.96 -1.56 10.80
N ASP A 81 -8.70 -0.27 10.98
CA ASP A 81 -8.72 0.75 9.92
C ASP A 81 -7.29 1.25 9.77
N VAL A 82 -6.63 0.83 8.69
CA VAL A 82 -5.21 1.09 8.45
C VAL A 82 -5.08 1.93 7.19
N ALA A 83 -4.48 3.10 7.32
CA ALA A 83 -4.05 3.92 6.20
C ALA A 83 -2.53 3.83 6.04
N ALA A 84 -2.05 3.83 4.80
CA ALA A 84 -0.64 3.96 4.49
C ALA A 84 -0.42 5.20 3.63
N THR A 85 0.52 6.04 4.02
CA THR A 85 0.96 7.21 3.25
C THR A 85 2.35 6.92 2.72
N VAL A 86 2.46 6.71 1.40
CA VAL A 86 3.73 6.48 0.71
C VAL A 86 4.20 7.79 0.09
N ARG A 87 5.38 8.27 0.49
CA ARG A 87 5.97 9.48 -0.08
C ARG A 87 6.98 9.11 -1.16
N PHE A 88 6.80 9.67 -2.34
CA PHE A 88 7.79 9.64 -3.41
C PHE A 88 8.42 11.01 -3.54
N ASP A 89 9.75 11.06 -3.46
CA ASP A 89 10.48 12.31 -3.39
C ASP A 89 11.87 12.18 -4.04
N LYS A 90 12.53 13.31 -4.25
CA LYS A 90 13.91 13.36 -4.69
C LYS A 90 14.84 13.25 -3.49
N VAL A 91 15.44 12.07 -3.33
CA VAL A 91 16.44 11.80 -2.30
C VAL A 91 17.83 11.93 -2.94
N LEU A 92 18.56 12.98 -2.53
CA LEU A 92 19.82 13.38 -3.18
C LEU A 92 19.58 13.66 -4.68
N ASP A 93 20.24 12.92 -5.56
CA ASP A 93 20.15 13.11 -7.01
C ASP A 93 19.19 12.13 -7.71
N ALA A 94 18.45 11.31 -6.95
CA ALA A 94 17.56 10.29 -7.50
C ALA A 94 16.14 10.36 -6.94
N TRP A 95 15.17 9.99 -7.78
CA TRP A 95 13.78 9.79 -7.35
C TRP A 95 13.63 8.45 -6.62
N ALA A 96 13.03 8.48 -5.43
CA ALA A 96 12.86 7.28 -4.60
C ALA A 96 11.55 7.33 -3.81
N VAL A 97 11.06 6.15 -3.42
CA VAL A 97 10.07 6.04 -2.35
C VAL A 97 10.79 6.33 -1.03
N ALA A 98 10.50 7.49 -0.45
CA ALA A 98 11.21 8.06 0.68
C ALA A 98 10.67 7.59 2.04
N SER A 99 9.36 7.36 2.15
CA SER A 99 8.74 6.82 3.37
C SER A 99 7.46 6.04 3.06
N SER A 100 7.06 5.19 4.01
CA SER A 100 5.76 4.57 4.07
C SER A 100 5.27 4.58 5.52
N GLU A 101 4.39 5.53 5.82
CA GLU A 101 3.88 5.79 7.17
C GLU A 101 2.53 5.12 7.34
N LEU A 102 2.29 4.48 8.48
CA LEU A 102 1.04 3.79 8.78
C LEU A 102 0.27 4.53 9.87
N GLU A 103 -1.02 4.74 9.64
CA GLU A 103 -1.97 5.22 10.65
C GLU A 103 -2.97 4.11 10.92
N LEU A 104 -3.21 3.81 12.20
CA LEU A 104 -4.10 2.75 12.63
C LEU A 104 -5.19 3.30 13.56
N ARG A 105 -6.45 2.95 13.29
CA ARG A 105 -7.55 3.01 14.26
C ARG A 105 -8.09 1.61 14.47
N ALA A 106 -8.11 1.15 15.71
CA ALA A 106 -8.49 -0.22 16.05
C ALA A 106 -9.59 -0.26 17.12
N ALA A 107 -10.50 -1.23 16.99
CA ALA A 107 -11.42 -1.64 18.04
C ALA A 107 -11.09 -3.08 18.43
N VAL A 108 -10.58 -3.28 19.65
CA VAL A 108 -10.11 -4.58 20.15
C VAL A 108 -10.62 -4.78 21.58
N PRO A 109 -11.75 -5.47 21.78
CA PRO A 109 -12.28 -5.71 23.11
C PRO A 109 -11.34 -6.58 23.96
N GLY A 110 -11.19 -6.21 25.24
CA GLY A 110 -10.50 -7.04 26.24
C GLY A 110 -8.97 -7.02 26.19
N ILE A 111 -8.35 -6.14 25.39
CA ILE A 111 -6.91 -5.91 25.41
C ILE A 111 -6.56 -4.64 26.21
N ASP A 112 -5.45 -4.65 26.93
CA ASP A 112 -4.86 -3.45 27.51
C ASP A 112 -3.97 -2.70 26.50
N GLU A 113 -3.72 -1.41 26.76
CA GLU A 113 -2.99 -0.53 25.85
C GLU A 113 -1.53 -0.98 25.63
N GLU A 114 -0.84 -1.41 26.69
CA GLU A 114 0.56 -1.83 26.61
C GLU A 114 0.71 -3.08 25.73
N THR A 115 -0.14 -4.09 25.97
CA THR A 115 -0.18 -5.32 25.17
C THR A 115 -0.56 -5.02 23.72
N PHE A 116 -1.52 -4.13 23.48
CA PHE A 116 -1.90 -3.72 22.13
C PHE A 116 -0.73 -3.07 21.40
N THR A 117 -0.09 -2.06 21.99
CA THR A 117 1.05 -1.35 21.39
C THR A 117 2.19 -2.30 21.05
N ARG A 118 2.51 -3.24 21.95
CA ARG A 118 3.56 -4.25 21.70
C ARG A 118 3.24 -5.16 20.53
N ILE A 119 1.97 -5.52 20.31
CA ILE A 119 1.57 -6.38 19.17
C ILE A 119 1.52 -5.57 17.87
N ALA A 120 1.27 -4.26 17.94
CA ALA A 120 1.15 -3.37 16.80
C ALA A 120 2.50 -2.87 16.22
N GLN A 121 3.60 -3.00 16.95
CA GLN A 121 4.96 -2.64 16.51
C GLN A 121 5.67 -3.79 15.81
#